data_AF-A0A6L5HXY1-F1
#
_entry.id   AF-A0A6L5HXY1-F1
#
_cell.length_a   1.000
_cell.length_b   1.000
_cell.length_c   1.000
_cell.angle_alpha   90.00
_cell.angle_beta   90.00
_cell.angle_gamma   90.00
#
_symmetry.space_group_name_H-M   'P 1'
#
loop_
_entity.id
_entity.type
_entity.pdbx_description
1 polymer ?
#
loop_
_entity_poly.entity_id
_entity_poly.type
_entity_poly.pdbx_seq_one_letter_code
_entity_poly.pdbx_strand_id
1 'polypeptide(L)' 'MTNNIDIDMQKELKELVTLVRLDEKFTAVVAEGFFPLDQQSSQYHHQRVIRIDELSRKYGIA' A
#
# COMPACT_ATOMS: atom_id res chain seq x y z
N MET A 1 25.47 -17.72 -5.22
CA MET A 1 24.86 -16.91 -4.15
C MET A 1 23.87 -15.98 -4.83
N THR A 2 22.63 -16.42 -5.03
CA THR A 2 21.55 -15.49 -5.42
C THR A 2 21.31 -14.61 -4.20
N ASN A 3 21.70 -13.34 -4.32
CA ASN A 3 21.85 -12.41 -3.21
C ASN A 3 20.50 -12.16 -2.53
N ASN A 4 20.41 -12.35 -1.20
CA ASN A 4 19.21 -12.10 -0.39
C ASN A 4 18.57 -10.72 -0.66
N ILE A 5 19.38 -9.74 -1.09
CA ILE A 5 18.97 -8.40 -1.50
C ILE A 5 17.92 -8.43 -2.63
N ASP A 6 18.06 -9.30 -3.63
CA ASP A 6 17.12 -9.38 -4.76
C ASP A 6 15.77 -9.96 -4.31
N ILE A 7 15.79 -10.91 -3.37
CA ILE A 7 14.58 -11.53 -2.81
C ILE A 7 13.79 -10.50 -1.99
N ASP A 8 14.47 -9.73 -1.16
CA ASP A 8 13.82 -8.73 -0.31
C ASP A 8 13.27 -7.56 -1.16
N MET A 9 14.02 -7.12 -2.18
CA MET A 9 13.52 -6.15 -3.15
C MET A 9 12.26 -6.65 -3.88
N GLN A 10 12.26 -7.90 -4.35
CA GLN A 10 11.07 -8.47 -5.01
C GLN A 10 9.87 -8.56 -4.08
N LYS A 11 10.07 -8.88 -2.80
CA LYS A 11 8.99 -8.91 -1.80
C LYS A 11 8.42 -7.52 -1.57
N GLU A 12 9.27 -6.52 -1.39
CA GLU A 12 8.87 -5.13 -1.16
C GLU A 12 8.16 -4.52 -2.39
N LEU A 13 8.58 -4.84 -3.61
CA LEU A 13 7.86 -4.42 -4.82
C LEU A 13 6.49 -5.11 -4.95
N LYS A 14 6.40 -6.41 -4.61
CA LYS A 14 5.11 -7.12 -4.57
C LYS A 14 4.18 -6.56 -3.49
N GLU A 15 4.75 -6.20 -2.34
CA GLU A 15 4.03 -5.50 -1.26
C GLU A 15 3.47 -4.18 -1.80
N LEU A 16 4.31 -3.33 -2.40
CA LEU A 16 3.90 -2.05 -2.97
C LEU A 16 2.73 -2.18 -3.96
N VAL A 17 2.84 -3.08 -4.93
CA VAL A 17 1.76 -3.33 -5.90
C VAL A 17 0.47 -3.76 -5.21
N THR A 18 0.56 -4.59 -4.17
CA THR A 18 -0.61 -5.06 -3.41
C THR A 18 -1.25 -3.92 -2.64
N LEU A 19 -0.45 -3.09 -1.98
CA LEU A 19 -0.93 -1.94 -1.20
C LEU A 19 -1.61 -0.91 -2.10
N VAL A 20 -1.03 -0.56 -3.25
CA VAL A 20 -1.64 0.38 -4.20
C VAL A 20 -3.00 -0.13 -4.68
N ARG A 21 -3.10 -1.40 -5.09
CA ARG A 21 -4.38 -2.00 -5.51
C ARG A 21 -5.44 -2.01 -4.41
N LEU A 22 -5.02 -2.21 -3.16
CA LEU A 22 -5.93 -2.15 -2.02
C LEU A 22 -6.40 -0.72 -1.77
N ASP A 23 -5.52 0.26 -1.97
CA ASP A 23 -5.85 1.67 -1.81
C ASP A 23 -6.82 2.19 -2.87
N GLU A 24 -6.66 1.76 -4.12
CA GLU A 24 -7.61 2.03 -5.21
C GLU A 24 -9.01 1.49 -4.88
N LYS A 25 -9.09 0.24 -4.40
CA LYS A 25 -10.37 -0.38 -4.01
C LYS A 25 -11.01 0.34 -2.83
N PHE A 26 -10.22 0.68 -1.82
CA PHE A 26 -10.70 1.42 -0.66
C PHE A 26 -11.26 2.79 -1.07
N THR A 27 -10.52 3.51 -1.93
CA THR A 27 -10.94 4.82 -2.44
C THR A 27 -12.23 4.73 -3.23
N ALA A 28 -12.41 3.69 -4.05
CA ALA A 28 -13.65 3.44 -4.78
C ALA A 28 -14.84 3.22 -3.82
N VAL A 29 -14.69 2.37 -2.81
CA VAL A 29 -15.73 2.11 -1.80
C VAL A 29 -16.11 3.38 -1.03
N VAL A 30 -15.11 4.17 -0.64
CA VAL A 30 -15.34 5.44 0.06
C VAL A 30 -16.06 6.45 -0.83
N ALA A 31 -15.69 6.54 -2.11
CA ALA A 31 -16.31 7.45 -3.06
C ALA A 31 -17.79 7.12 -3.33
N GLU A 32 -18.17 5.84 -3.28
CA GLU A 32 -19.58 5.43 -3.40
C GLU A 32 -20.42 5.80 -2.16
N GLY A 33 -19.79 6.16 -1.03
CA GLY A 33 -20.46 6.80 0.11
C GLY A 33 -21.43 5.91 0.90
N PHE A 34 -21.49 4.60 0.62
CA PHE A 34 -22.50 3.72 1.20
C PHE A 34 -22.33 3.44 2.70
N PHE A 35 -21.15 3.63 3.29
CA PHE A 35 -20.92 3.38 4.71
C PHE A 35 -19.89 4.35 5.35
N PRO A 36 -20.15 4.86 6.56
CA PRO A 36 -19.12 5.52 7.34
C PRO A 36 -18.01 4.50 7.66
N LEU A 37 -16.77 4.87 7.36
CA LEU A 37 -15.62 4.05 7.73
C LEU A 37 -15.55 3.94 9.25
N ASP A 38 -15.45 2.72 9.74
CA ASP A 38 -15.11 2.52 11.14
C ASP A 38 -13.67 3.00 11.41
N GLN A 39 -13.37 3.24 12.68
CA GLN A 39 -12.09 3.76 13.12
C GLN A 39 -10.93 2.85 12.70
N GLN A 40 -11.12 1.54 12.74
CA GLN A 40 -10.09 0.57 12.41
C GLN A 40 -9.77 0.60 10.91
N SER A 41 -10.79 0.65 10.06
CA SER A 41 -10.63 0.82 8.60
C SER A 41 -9.89 2.11 8.24
N SER A 42 -10.17 3.21 8.95
CA SER A 42 -9.48 4.49 8.76
C SER A 42 -8.00 4.41 9.17
N GLN A 43 -7.70 3.77 10.30
CA GLN A 43 -6.32 3.55 10.76
C GLN A 43 -5.52 2.68 9.78
N TYR A 44 -6.11 1.60 9.27
CA TYR A 44 -5.44 0.75 8.29
C TYR A 44 -5.20 1.46 6.96
N HIS A 45 -6.11 2.32 6.51
CA HIS A 45 -5.86 3.17 5.34
C HIS A 45 -4.69 4.11 5.58
N HIS A 46 -4.63 4.78 6.74
CA HIS A 46 -3.53 5.69 7.06
C HIS A 46 -2.17 4.98 7.07
N GLN A 47 -2.08 3.81 7.72
CA GLN A 47 -0.86 3.00 7.73
C GLN A 47 -0.45 2.55 6.32
N ARG A 48 -1.42 2.16 5.49
CA ARG A 48 -1.18 1.76 4.10
C ARG A 48 -0.61 2.92 3.27
N VAL A 49 -1.18 4.12 3.36
CA VAL A 49 -0.71 5.29 2.62
C VAL A 49 0.74 5.62 3.00
N ILE A 50 1.06 5.59 4.30
CA ILE A 50 2.44 5.79 4.78
C ILE A 50 3.38 4.74 4.16
N ARG A 51 2.99 3.46 4.17
CA ARG A 51 3.83 2.39 3.65
C ARG A 51 4.03 2.46 2.13
N ILE A 52 3.00 2.86 1.39
CA ILE A 52 3.10 3.11 -0.05
C ILE A 52 4.11 4.23 -0.32
N ASP A 53 4.04 5.34 0.43
CA ASP A 53 4.93 6.49 0.29
C ASP A 53 6.38 6.14 0.63
N GLU A 54 6.61 5.38 1.71
CA GLU A 54 7.94 4.83 2.05
C GLU A 54 8.55 4.00 0.92
N LEU A 55 7.81 3.02 0.40
CA LEU A 55 8.30 2.12 -0.66
C LEU A 55 8.47 2.88 -1.98
N SER A 56 7.57 3.81 -2.31
CA SER A 56 7.66 4.61 -3.53
C SER A 56 8.91 5.49 -3.53
N ARG A 57 9.23 6.14 -2.40
CA ARG A 57 10.48 6.89 -2.24
C ARG A 57 11.71 6.00 -2.30
N LYS A 58 11.68 4.84 -1.64
CA LYS A 58 12.81 3.89 -1.63
C LYS A 58 13.21 3.44 -3.04
N TYR A 59 12.25 3.30 -3.95
CA TYR A 59 12.48 2.87 -5.33
C TYR A 59 12.46 3.97 -6.38
N GLY A 60 12.29 5.24 -5.99
CA GLY A 60 12.30 6.39 -6.92
C GLY A 60 11.11 6.42 -7.89
N ILE A 61 9.94 5.95 -7.45
CA ILE A 61 8.69 5.93 -8.23
C ILE A 61 7.91 7.25 -8.06
N ALA A 62 8.12 7.95 -6.94
CA ALA A 62 7.46 9.21 -6.57
C ALA A 62 8.32 10.44 -6.91
#